data_AF-A0A9X4LL98-F1
#
_entry.id   AF-A0A9X4LL98-F1
#
_cell.length_a   1.000
_cell.length_b   1.000
_cell.length_c   1.000
_cell.angle_alpha   90.00
_cell.angle_beta   90.00
_cell.angle_gamma   90.00
#
_symmetry.space_group_name_H-M   'P 1'
#
loop_
_entity.id
_entity.type
_entity.pdbx_description
1 polymer ?
#
loop_
_entity_poly.entity_id
_entity_poly.type
_entity_poly.pdbx_seq_one_letter_code
_entity_poly.pdbx_strand_id
1 'polypeptide(L)'
;MEHRGVRRRAVHGGQPLPRHQPGAAADAAVRRLGATQAAGGGEPGGVRRGCGRAGSALSAAGFLPRYQPLRFPIARPAGRAPEPILTSNAPAGTVIAIGGALKPDSDAVWQRLVDEAGGAGAPIAVFPTAAYEPERVAAQIVAALERCGARAEVVPVAPHLQGVDLQARLNDPALIARVAASRAVFFSGGAQEYIVDTLQPGGRATAMLDAVRAVFAAGGVIAGTSAGAAVLSRMMFRDAMDNLLVLKGLWRAGQEYDRGLDFLGPDLFIDQHFIRRGRIGRMLPAMRALGYRLGLGVDENAAVVIQGGRLEVVGGSGAVLVDLGEAASEPGLPAFNLRGARLSYLAAGDCHDLGSGLTTAAPRKLREPCIDPAAAGFAPGLKSERYFLDILGGGGLLDAMTQLLDGPAPEVRGLAYRANPRPGDPAPELGFEFRLHRDAGLRGWRSTTLGGDDWTVLGARLDVIPVRVANPLFTPLAALPRRVVESVLAGRGGPGENGDGNGQR
;
A
#
# COMPACT_ATOMS: atom_id res chain seq x y z
N MET A 1 -5.98 -67.00 -14.01
CA MET A 1 -6.88 -68.12 -14.33
C MET A 1 -8.05 -68.08 -13.35
N GLU A 2 -9.26 -67.91 -13.91
CA GLU A 2 -10.63 -68.19 -13.41
C GLU A 2 -11.04 -67.78 -11.97
N HIS A 3 -11.91 -66.77 -11.78
CA HIS A 3 -13.38 -66.69 -11.94
C HIS A 3 -14.24 -67.30 -10.81
N ARG A 4 -14.97 -66.41 -10.10
CA ARG A 4 -16.36 -66.48 -9.55
C ARG A 4 -16.52 -65.23 -8.67
N GLY A 5 -17.49 -64.31 -8.78
CA GLY A 5 -18.87 -64.39 -9.22
C GLY A 5 -19.78 -64.14 -8.00
N VAL A 6 -20.21 -62.90 -7.73
CA VAL A 6 -21.28 -62.61 -6.76
C VAL A 6 -22.26 -61.58 -7.32
N ARG A 7 -23.55 -61.89 -7.13
CA ARG A 7 -24.74 -61.31 -7.74
C ARG A 7 -25.24 -60.04 -7.03
N ARG A 8 -25.99 -59.24 -7.79
CA ARG A 8 -26.84 -58.09 -7.39
C ARG A 8 -27.98 -58.49 -6.45
N ARG A 9 -28.37 -57.56 -5.55
CA ARG A 9 -29.78 -57.28 -5.20
C ARG A 9 -29.96 -55.80 -4.77
N ALA A 10 -31.15 -55.30 -5.07
CA ALA A 10 -31.54 -53.89 -5.15
C ALA A 10 -32.07 -53.29 -3.83
N VAL A 11 -32.08 -51.96 -3.74
CA VAL A 11 -32.93 -51.19 -2.81
C VAL A 11 -33.52 -49.98 -3.56
N HIS A 12 -34.85 -49.86 -3.55
CA HIS A 12 -35.67 -48.70 -3.95
C HIS A 12 -35.28 -47.45 -3.13
N GLY A 13 -35.21 -46.23 -3.67
CA GLY A 13 -36.33 -45.40 -4.10
C GLY A 13 -36.40 -44.15 -3.19
N GLY A 14 -36.23 -42.94 -3.75
CA GLY A 14 -36.31 -41.68 -2.99
C GLY A 14 -35.92 -40.47 -3.84
N GLN A 15 -36.84 -39.49 -3.91
CA GLN A 15 -36.90 -38.35 -4.83
C GLN A 15 -35.80 -37.28 -4.68
N PRO A 16 -35.61 -36.41 -5.70
CA PRO A 16 -34.58 -35.35 -5.70
C PRO A 16 -35.00 -34.11 -4.90
N LEU A 17 -34.08 -33.58 -4.09
CA LEU A 17 -34.22 -32.27 -3.43
C LEU A 17 -33.68 -31.13 -4.31
N PRO A 18 -34.28 -29.92 -4.27
CA PRO A 18 -34.12 -28.89 -5.29
C PRO A 18 -32.93 -27.94 -5.07
N ARG A 19 -32.54 -27.31 -6.19
CA ARG A 19 -31.54 -26.23 -6.30
C ARG A 19 -31.97 -25.00 -5.52
N HIS A 20 -31.08 -24.46 -4.69
CA HIS A 20 -31.22 -23.14 -4.07
C HIS A 20 -30.55 -22.05 -4.92
N GLN A 21 -31.35 -21.11 -5.42
CA GLN A 21 -30.91 -19.75 -5.76
C GLN A 21 -30.86 -18.89 -4.49
N PRO A 22 -29.98 -17.90 -4.39
CA PRO A 22 -30.19 -16.73 -3.54
C PRO A 22 -30.51 -15.50 -4.39
N GLY A 23 -31.75 -15.03 -4.28
CA GLY A 23 -32.20 -13.71 -4.72
C GLY A 23 -32.28 -12.72 -3.54
N ALA A 24 -31.84 -11.50 -3.82
CA ALA A 24 -32.21 -10.20 -3.27
C ALA A 24 -33.01 -10.13 -1.94
N ALA A 25 -32.39 -9.52 -0.91
CA ALA A 25 -33.09 -8.69 0.09
C ALA A 25 -32.07 -7.81 0.86
N ALA A 26 -31.94 -6.54 0.48
CA ALA A 26 -31.40 -5.49 1.34
C ALA A 26 -31.82 -4.13 0.79
N ASP A 27 -33.05 -3.70 1.09
CA ASP A 27 -33.40 -2.28 1.10
C ASP A 27 -34.54 -2.02 2.09
N ALA A 28 -34.56 -0.80 2.62
CA ALA A 28 -35.55 -0.19 3.51
C ALA A 28 -35.50 -0.51 5.03
N ALA A 29 -34.75 0.32 5.76
CA ALA A 29 -35.12 0.74 7.12
C ALA A 29 -34.63 2.17 7.41
N VAL A 30 -35.35 3.16 6.88
CA VAL A 30 -35.28 4.57 7.30
C VAL A 30 -36.70 5.10 7.42
N ARG A 31 -37.24 5.19 8.65
CA ARG A 31 -38.04 6.33 9.19
C ARG A 31 -38.99 5.92 10.34
N ARG A 32 -39.04 6.86 11.30
CA ARG A 32 -40.08 7.17 12.31
C ARG A 32 -40.08 6.37 13.60
N LEU A 33 -39.85 7.09 14.70
CA LEU A 33 -40.81 7.47 15.76
C LEU A 33 -40.02 8.39 16.73
N GLY A 34 -40.42 9.60 17.12
CA GLY A 34 -41.76 10.17 17.21
C GLY A 34 -42.27 10.10 18.65
N ALA A 35 -41.79 11.03 19.49
CA ALA A 35 -42.37 11.61 20.70
C ALA A 35 -43.39 10.83 21.56
N THR A 36 -43.11 10.76 22.87
CA THR A 36 -44.14 10.82 23.93
C THR A 36 -43.63 11.60 25.15
N GLN A 37 -44.49 12.49 25.63
CA GLN A 37 -44.39 13.35 26.81
C GLN A 37 -44.48 12.57 28.14
N ALA A 38 -43.92 13.15 29.21
CA ALA A 38 -44.53 13.15 30.54
C ALA A 38 -44.05 14.40 31.32
N ALA A 39 -44.97 14.98 32.09
CA ALA A 39 -44.97 16.35 32.58
C ALA A 39 -44.71 16.48 34.10
N GLY A 40 -44.54 17.74 34.54
CA GLY A 40 -44.62 18.21 35.93
C GLY A 40 -43.27 18.75 36.43
N GLY A 41 -43.09 19.98 36.88
CA GLY A 41 -43.99 21.04 37.34
C GLY A 41 -43.30 21.72 38.54
N GLY A 42 -43.17 23.05 38.55
CA GLY A 42 -42.72 23.80 39.73
C GLY A 42 -41.80 24.99 39.48
N GLU A 43 -42.39 26.18 39.41
CA GLU A 43 -41.82 27.44 39.92
C GLU A 43 -42.58 27.79 41.23
N PRO A 44 -42.22 28.79 42.08
CA PRO A 44 -41.25 29.91 41.90
C PRO A 44 -40.35 30.21 43.13
N GLY A 45 -39.42 31.17 43.01
CA GLY A 45 -38.68 31.73 44.15
C GLY A 45 -37.67 32.80 43.76
N GLY A 46 -37.91 34.05 44.16
CA GLY A 46 -37.21 35.23 43.65
C GLY A 46 -36.10 35.83 44.53
N VAL A 47 -35.65 37.01 44.04
CA VAL A 47 -35.15 38.19 44.76
C VAL A 47 -33.62 38.39 44.94
N ARG A 48 -33.13 39.40 44.18
CA ARG A 48 -32.02 40.38 44.44
C ARG A 48 -30.59 39.81 44.49
N ARG A 49 -29.52 40.48 44.03
CA ARG A 49 -29.14 41.91 43.87
C ARG A 49 -27.82 41.91 43.05
N GLY A 50 -27.48 43.00 42.35
CA GLY A 50 -26.06 43.33 42.12
C GLY A 50 -25.70 43.87 40.74
N CYS A 51 -25.67 45.19 40.66
CA CYS A 51 -25.20 46.01 39.55
C CYS A 51 -23.68 45.83 39.29
N GLY A 52 -23.21 45.88 38.03
CA GLY A 52 -21.80 46.15 37.76
C GLY A 52 -21.19 45.73 36.42
N ARG A 53 -21.23 46.67 35.46
CA ARG A 53 -20.19 46.98 34.44
C ARG A 53 -20.01 46.13 33.17
N ALA A 54 -20.06 46.91 32.08
CA ALA A 54 -19.18 46.91 30.91
C ALA A 54 -19.25 45.72 29.94
N GLY A 55 -20.00 45.94 28.86
CA GLY A 55 -19.87 45.15 27.64
C GLY A 55 -18.48 45.29 27.03
N SER A 56 -17.87 44.15 26.75
CA SER A 56 -16.85 44.02 25.72
C SER A 56 -17.11 42.70 25.01
N ALA A 57 -17.47 42.81 23.73
CA ALA A 57 -17.63 41.67 22.85
C ALA A 57 -16.25 41.09 22.54
N LEU A 58 -15.92 39.95 23.16
CA LEU A 58 -14.78 39.13 22.75
C LEU A 58 -15.27 38.13 21.71
N SER A 59 -15.05 38.49 20.44
CA SER A 59 -15.08 37.57 19.32
C SER A 59 -14.03 36.49 19.55
N ALA A 60 -14.49 35.24 19.67
CA ALA A 60 -13.65 34.06 19.66
C ALA A 60 -13.10 33.82 18.24
N ALA A 61 -12.12 34.61 17.83
CA ALA A 61 -11.26 34.29 16.70
C ALA A 61 -10.27 33.20 17.15
N GLY A 62 -10.72 31.95 17.08
CA GLY A 62 -9.92 30.76 17.30
C GLY A 62 -8.74 30.70 16.33
N PHE A 63 -7.56 30.59 16.92
CA PHE A 63 -6.24 30.50 16.30
C PHE A 63 -6.15 29.25 15.40
N LEU A 64 -6.43 29.39 14.10
CA LEU A 64 -6.05 28.38 13.11
C LEU A 64 -4.52 28.45 12.92
N PRO A 65 -3.76 27.37 13.12
CA PRO A 65 -2.33 27.41 12.90
C PRO A 65 -2.07 27.73 11.42
N ARG A 66 -1.27 28.76 11.17
CA ARG A 66 -0.86 29.17 9.83
C ARG A 66 -0.19 27.98 9.13
N TYR A 67 -0.84 27.51 8.09
CA TYR A 67 -0.32 26.51 7.17
C TYR A 67 0.92 27.09 6.45
N GLN A 68 2.11 26.65 6.81
CA GLN A 68 3.30 26.87 5.98
C GLN A 68 3.50 25.60 5.13
N PRO A 69 3.12 25.61 3.84
CA PRO A 69 3.50 24.50 2.97
C PRO A 69 5.03 24.45 2.95
N LEU A 70 5.59 23.27 3.22
CA LEU A 70 6.98 23.00 2.91
C LEU A 70 7.15 23.26 1.41
N ARG A 71 7.81 24.37 1.05
CA ARG A 71 8.30 24.57 -0.30
C ARG A 71 9.27 23.43 -0.57
N PHE A 72 8.99 22.61 -1.58
CA PHE A 72 9.86 21.52 -2.02
C PHE A 72 11.31 22.04 -2.15
N PRO A 73 12.23 21.70 -1.22
CA PRO A 73 13.61 22.03 -1.43
C PRO A 73 14.12 21.11 -2.53
N ILE A 74 14.46 21.71 -3.67
CA ILE A 74 15.01 21.03 -4.83
C ILE A 74 16.44 20.62 -4.48
N ALA A 75 16.67 19.35 -4.18
CA ALA A 75 18.01 18.79 -4.27
C ALA A 75 18.34 18.57 -5.76
N ARG A 76 19.43 19.18 -6.24
CA ARG A 76 20.03 18.82 -7.54
C ARG A 76 20.74 17.47 -7.37
N PRO A 77 20.52 16.47 -8.23
CA PRO A 77 21.60 15.56 -8.58
C PRO A 77 22.45 16.26 -9.66
N ALA A 78 23.68 16.61 -9.30
CA ALA A 78 24.70 16.88 -10.32
C ALA A 78 25.00 15.57 -11.05
N GLY A 79 25.18 15.64 -12.38
CA GLY A 79 25.53 14.48 -13.19
C GLY A 79 26.76 13.77 -12.63
N ARG A 80 26.56 12.56 -12.13
CA ARG A 80 27.61 11.63 -11.71
C ARG A 80 27.46 10.38 -12.58
N ALA A 81 28.59 9.81 -12.98
CA ALA A 81 28.66 8.49 -13.62
C ALA A 81 27.88 7.46 -12.78
N PRO A 82 27.38 6.35 -13.38
CA PRO A 82 26.61 5.35 -12.63
C PRO A 82 27.48 4.77 -11.51
N GLU A 83 27.30 5.28 -10.30
CA GLU A 83 27.84 4.67 -9.09
C GLU A 83 27.04 3.41 -8.78
N PRO A 84 27.68 2.39 -8.16
CA PRO A 84 26.95 1.25 -7.65
C PRO A 84 25.79 1.74 -6.78
N ILE A 85 24.59 1.22 -7.06
CA ILE A 85 23.32 1.68 -6.48
C ILE A 85 23.31 1.53 -4.95
N LEU A 86 24.16 0.64 -4.42
CA LEU A 86 24.48 0.49 -3.00
C LEU A 86 26.00 0.34 -2.83
N THR A 87 26.57 0.99 -1.81
CA THR A 87 27.94 0.73 -1.36
C THR A 87 27.93 -0.39 -0.32
N SER A 88 27.93 -1.65 -0.77
CA SER A 88 27.99 -2.80 0.14
C SER A 88 29.37 -2.92 0.79
N ASN A 89 29.45 -2.91 2.12
CA ASN A 89 30.59 -3.46 2.86
C ASN A 89 30.10 -4.16 4.14
N ALA A 90 30.37 -5.47 4.21
CA ALA A 90 30.05 -6.46 5.27
C ALA A 90 28.60 -7.02 5.29
N PRO A 91 28.40 -8.30 5.66
CA PRO A 91 27.08 -8.94 5.60
C PRO A 91 26.18 -8.34 6.68
N ALA A 92 25.37 -7.36 6.29
CA ALA A 92 24.22 -6.94 7.07
C ALA A 92 23.25 -8.13 7.19
N GLY A 93 22.54 -8.24 8.31
CA GLY A 93 21.51 -9.26 8.51
C GLY A 93 20.41 -9.23 7.44
N THR A 94 19.48 -10.17 7.53
CA THR A 94 18.37 -10.26 6.57
C THR A 94 17.22 -9.37 7.03
N VAL A 95 16.64 -8.59 6.12
CA VAL A 95 15.39 -7.86 6.37
C VAL A 95 14.23 -8.56 5.65
N ILE A 96 13.11 -8.78 6.34
CA ILE A 96 11.88 -9.31 5.71
C ILE A 96 10.74 -8.32 5.90
N ALA A 97 10.43 -7.58 4.84
CA ALA A 97 9.35 -6.59 4.83
C ALA A 97 8.06 -7.25 4.32
N ILE A 98 7.02 -7.27 5.16
CA ILE A 98 5.73 -7.92 4.86
C ILE A 98 4.66 -6.85 4.70
N GLY A 99 3.95 -6.84 3.57
CA GLY A 99 3.02 -5.78 3.20
C GLY A 99 1.75 -5.69 4.04
N GLY A 100 1.58 -6.54 5.05
CA GLY A 100 0.42 -6.54 5.95
C GLY A 100 -0.69 -7.49 5.50
N ALA A 101 -1.71 -7.61 6.35
CA ALA A 101 -2.80 -8.58 6.19
C ALA A 101 -2.28 -10.00 5.88
N LEU A 102 -1.13 -10.36 6.47
CA LEU A 102 -0.55 -11.68 6.28
C LEU A 102 -1.49 -12.71 6.90
N LYS A 103 -1.97 -13.62 6.06
CA LYS A 103 -2.88 -14.65 6.53
C LYS A 103 -2.15 -15.66 7.40
N PRO A 104 -2.82 -16.26 8.39
CA PRO A 104 -2.22 -17.32 9.18
C PRO A 104 -1.74 -18.47 8.30
N ASP A 105 -2.45 -18.84 7.24
CA ASP A 105 -2.15 -19.94 6.31
C ASP A 105 -1.15 -19.59 5.19
N SER A 106 -0.55 -18.40 5.23
CA SER A 106 0.53 -18.01 4.31
C SER A 106 1.87 -18.64 4.71
N ASP A 107 1.87 -19.97 4.79
CA ASP A 107 3.00 -20.78 5.28
C ASP A 107 4.26 -20.50 4.46
N ALA A 108 4.17 -20.16 3.18
CA ALA A 108 5.34 -19.77 2.39
C ALA A 108 6.12 -18.58 2.97
N VAL A 109 5.44 -17.58 3.55
CA VAL A 109 6.08 -16.41 4.16
C VAL A 109 6.62 -16.76 5.54
N TRP A 110 5.82 -17.44 6.36
CA TRP A 110 6.23 -17.84 7.71
C TRP A 110 7.40 -18.82 7.67
N GLN A 111 7.34 -19.84 6.82
CA GLN A 111 8.41 -20.80 6.61
C GLN A 111 9.68 -20.10 6.12
N ARG A 112 9.58 -19.20 5.15
CA ARG A 112 10.74 -18.45 4.68
C ARG A 112 11.41 -17.67 5.82
N LEU A 113 10.63 -17.03 6.70
CA LEU A 113 11.19 -16.35 7.85
C LEU A 113 11.94 -17.31 8.77
N VAL A 114 11.35 -18.46 9.10
CA VAL A 114 11.99 -19.46 9.95
C VAL A 114 13.27 -20.00 9.31
N ASP A 115 13.26 -20.26 8.00
CA ASP A 115 14.43 -20.74 7.27
C ASP A 115 15.58 -19.72 7.34
N GLU A 116 15.30 -18.43 7.10
CA GLU A 116 16.28 -17.34 7.21
C GLU A 116 16.78 -17.15 8.66
N ALA A 117 15.96 -17.48 9.66
CA ALA A 117 16.33 -17.45 11.07
C ALA A 117 17.20 -18.66 11.51
N GLY A 118 17.46 -19.62 10.62
CA GLY A 118 18.25 -20.83 10.89
C GLY A 118 17.43 -22.13 11.00
N GLY A 119 16.17 -22.11 10.59
CA GLY A 119 15.31 -23.28 10.50
C GLY A 119 14.65 -23.71 11.83
N ALA A 120 14.36 -25.00 11.94
CA ALA A 120 13.66 -25.55 13.10
C ALA A 120 14.38 -25.24 14.43
N GLY A 121 13.63 -24.79 15.43
CA GLY A 121 14.11 -24.40 16.74
C GLY A 121 14.74 -23.01 16.81
N ALA A 122 14.77 -22.25 15.71
CA ALA A 122 15.28 -20.89 15.70
C ALA A 122 14.57 -20.01 16.75
N PRO A 123 15.30 -19.33 17.66
CA PRO A 123 14.70 -18.40 18.61
C PRO A 123 14.28 -17.11 17.92
N ILE A 124 13.00 -16.76 18.03
CA ILE A 124 12.41 -15.57 17.40
C ILE A 124 11.73 -14.70 18.45
N ALA A 125 12.20 -13.47 18.62
CA ALA A 125 11.59 -12.49 19.49
C ALA A 125 10.45 -11.77 18.77
N VAL A 126 9.22 -11.88 19.30
CA VAL A 126 8.01 -11.28 18.74
C VAL A 126 7.65 -10.03 19.53
N PHE A 127 7.66 -8.88 18.86
CA PHE A 127 7.29 -7.59 19.42
C PHE A 127 5.86 -7.22 18.97
N PRO A 128 4.85 -7.33 19.84
CA PRO A 128 3.49 -6.88 19.55
C PRO A 128 3.31 -5.37 19.74
N THR A 129 4.40 -4.59 19.71
CA THR A 129 4.45 -3.18 20.11
C THR A 129 3.48 -2.28 19.34
N ALA A 130 3.24 -2.58 18.06
CA ALA A 130 2.32 -1.82 17.23
C ALA A 130 0.85 -2.12 17.52
N ALA A 131 0.53 -3.27 18.12
CA ALA A 131 -0.83 -3.77 18.19
C ALA A 131 -1.67 -3.03 19.24
N TYR A 132 -2.94 -2.80 18.92
CA TYR A 132 -3.95 -2.33 19.88
C TYR A 132 -4.42 -3.44 20.83
N GLU A 133 -4.29 -4.71 20.41
CA GLU A 133 -4.54 -5.90 21.23
C GLU A 133 -3.28 -6.79 21.25
N PRO A 134 -2.24 -6.40 22.00
CA PRO A 134 -0.92 -7.05 21.94
C PRO A 134 -0.95 -8.54 22.20
N GLU A 135 -1.71 -9.00 23.20
CA GLU A 135 -1.78 -10.41 23.59
C GLU A 135 -2.37 -11.27 22.47
N ARG A 136 -3.48 -10.82 21.86
CA ARG A 136 -4.14 -11.53 20.76
C ARG A 136 -3.25 -11.61 19.53
N VAL A 137 -2.64 -10.49 19.14
CA VAL A 137 -1.78 -10.42 17.96
C VAL A 137 -0.50 -11.23 18.15
N ALA A 138 0.12 -11.15 19.33
CA ALA A 138 1.30 -11.93 19.67
C ALA A 138 1.01 -13.44 19.61
N ALA A 139 -0.10 -13.89 20.21
CA ALA A 139 -0.49 -15.30 20.19
C ALA A 139 -0.68 -15.84 18.77
N GLN A 140 -1.28 -15.05 17.87
CA GLN A 140 -1.44 -15.42 16.46
C GLN A 140 -0.10 -15.55 15.72
N ILE A 141 0.82 -14.62 15.95
CA ILE A 141 2.15 -14.63 15.33
C ILE A 141 2.98 -15.80 15.85
N VAL A 142 3.01 -16.00 17.17
CA VAL A 142 3.71 -17.13 17.81
C VAL A 142 3.19 -18.46 17.26
N ALA A 143 1.87 -18.66 17.22
CA ALA A 143 1.28 -19.89 16.70
C ALA A 143 1.65 -20.15 15.22
N ALA A 144 1.74 -19.11 14.39
CA ALA A 144 2.16 -19.26 13.00
C ALA A 144 3.65 -19.63 12.85
N LEU A 145 4.52 -19.00 13.64
CA LEU A 145 5.96 -19.29 13.65
C LEU A 145 6.26 -20.68 14.22
N GLU A 146 5.60 -21.08 15.30
CA GLU A 146 5.76 -22.40 15.91
C GLU A 146 5.24 -23.51 15.00
N ARG A 147 4.17 -23.27 14.23
CA ARG A 147 3.70 -24.22 13.20
C ARG A 147 4.76 -24.46 12.12
N CYS A 148 5.60 -23.48 11.83
CA CYS A 148 6.75 -23.61 10.92
C CYS A 148 8.03 -24.12 11.63
N GLY A 149 7.93 -24.49 12.91
CA GLY A 149 9.00 -25.13 13.67
C GLY A 149 9.93 -24.19 14.43
N ALA A 150 9.66 -22.88 14.50
CA ALA A 150 10.47 -21.96 15.30
C ALA A 150 10.17 -22.04 16.81
N ARG A 151 11.08 -21.50 17.63
CA ARG A 151 10.82 -21.20 19.04
C ARG A 151 10.53 -19.71 19.18
N ALA A 152 9.27 -19.32 19.05
CA ALA A 152 8.86 -17.93 19.11
C ALA A 152 8.54 -17.50 20.55
N GLU A 153 8.94 -16.29 20.92
CA GLU A 153 8.71 -15.75 22.24
C GLU A 153 8.21 -14.31 22.19
N VAL A 154 7.17 -14.01 22.96
CA VAL A 154 6.63 -12.66 23.09
C VAL A 154 7.56 -11.79 23.94
N VAL A 155 8.00 -10.67 23.39
CA VAL A 155 8.67 -9.61 24.13
C VAL A 155 7.60 -8.64 24.63
N PRO A 156 7.37 -8.52 25.95
CA PRO A 156 6.28 -7.74 26.53
C PRO A 156 6.57 -6.23 26.53
N VAL A 157 6.89 -5.67 25.36
CA VAL A 157 7.18 -4.26 25.13
C VAL A 157 6.11 -3.72 24.19
N ALA A 158 4.96 -3.31 24.75
CA ALA A 158 3.86 -2.72 23.99
C ALA A 158 3.08 -1.71 24.85
N PRO A 159 2.76 -0.51 24.35
CA PRO A 159 2.02 0.51 25.11
C PRO A 159 0.62 0.09 25.56
N HIS A 160 -0.03 -0.79 24.80
CA HIS A 160 -1.40 -1.26 25.08
C HIS A 160 -1.46 -2.54 25.91
N LEU A 161 -0.31 -3.08 26.32
CA LEU A 161 -0.23 -4.30 27.11
C LEU A 161 -0.61 -4.01 28.58
N GLN A 162 -1.63 -4.68 29.09
CA GLN A 162 -2.16 -4.41 30.42
C GLN A 162 -1.26 -4.96 31.52
N GLY A 163 -1.16 -4.24 32.64
CA GLY A 163 -0.43 -4.70 33.83
C GLY A 163 1.09 -4.76 33.68
N VAL A 164 1.65 -4.10 32.66
CA VAL A 164 3.10 -4.06 32.40
C VAL A 164 3.64 -2.65 32.58
N ASP A 165 4.70 -2.52 33.38
CA ASP A 165 5.53 -1.32 33.40
C ASP A 165 6.46 -1.33 32.17
N LEU A 166 6.09 -0.56 31.15
CA LEU A 166 6.84 -0.48 29.90
C LEU A 166 8.27 0.01 30.09
N GLN A 167 8.50 0.97 30.99
CA GLN A 167 9.85 1.49 31.24
C GLN A 167 10.70 0.46 31.96
N ALA A 168 10.14 -0.29 32.91
CA ALA A 168 10.84 -1.41 33.52
C ALA A 168 11.22 -2.48 32.48
N ARG A 169 10.32 -2.83 31.55
CA ARG A 169 10.62 -3.83 30.50
C ARG A 169 11.66 -3.37 29.48
N LEU A 170 11.63 -2.10 29.09
CA LEU A 170 12.63 -1.54 28.17
C LEU A 170 14.04 -1.51 28.74
N ASN A 171 14.18 -1.54 30.07
CA ASN A 171 15.46 -1.49 30.78
C ASN A 171 15.81 -2.79 31.53
N ASP A 172 15.02 -3.86 31.36
CA ASP A 172 15.24 -5.16 31.99
C ASP A 172 16.45 -5.87 31.34
N PRO A 173 17.58 -6.03 32.05
CA PRO A 173 18.79 -6.62 31.46
C PRO A 173 18.62 -8.07 31.00
N ALA A 174 17.77 -8.85 31.68
CA ALA A 174 17.53 -10.24 31.32
C ALA A 174 16.70 -10.33 30.04
N LEU A 175 15.70 -9.46 29.87
CA LEU A 175 14.91 -9.38 28.64
C LEU A 175 15.75 -8.90 27.46
N ILE A 176 16.55 -7.86 27.66
CA ILE A 176 17.51 -7.34 26.66
C ILE A 176 18.48 -8.43 26.19
N ALA A 177 19.09 -9.16 27.12
CA ALA A 177 20.03 -10.24 26.79
C ALA A 177 19.35 -11.36 25.99
N ARG A 178 18.10 -11.70 26.30
CA ARG A 178 17.31 -12.70 25.58
C ARG A 178 16.95 -12.25 24.16
N VAL A 179 16.59 -10.99 23.96
CA VAL A 179 16.37 -10.43 22.62
C VAL A 179 17.67 -10.47 21.82
N ALA A 180 18.79 -10.01 22.39
CA ALA A 180 20.10 -10.03 21.71
C ALA A 180 20.58 -11.45 21.32
N ALA A 181 20.15 -12.48 22.05
CA ALA A 181 20.47 -13.88 21.77
C ALA A 181 19.53 -14.54 20.73
N SER A 182 18.50 -13.84 20.25
CA SER A 182 17.57 -14.35 19.24
C SER A 182 18.22 -14.41 17.84
N ARG A 183 17.68 -15.25 16.96
CA ARG A 183 18.09 -15.30 15.55
C ARG A 183 17.22 -14.46 14.64
N ALA A 184 16.02 -14.12 15.10
CA ALA A 184 15.16 -13.18 14.43
C ALA A 184 14.39 -12.31 15.42
N VAL A 185 14.01 -11.12 14.96
CA VAL A 185 13.04 -10.23 15.59
C VAL A 185 11.87 -10.03 14.64
N PHE A 186 10.65 -10.16 15.12
CA PHE A 186 9.42 -9.93 14.36
C PHE A 186 8.60 -8.80 14.96
N PHE A 187 8.38 -7.72 14.20
CA PHE A 187 7.48 -6.62 14.57
C PHE A 187 6.06 -6.86 14.02
N SER A 188 5.07 -6.80 14.90
CA SER A 188 3.67 -6.95 14.52
C SER A 188 3.14 -5.78 13.69
N GLY A 189 1.96 -5.98 13.10
CA GLY A 189 1.14 -4.90 12.56
C GLY A 189 0.43 -4.10 13.65
N GLY A 190 -0.19 -2.99 13.24
CA GLY A 190 -0.89 -2.05 14.11
C GLY A 190 -0.53 -0.61 13.73
N ALA A 191 -0.16 0.22 14.72
CA ALA A 191 0.29 1.60 14.49
C ALA A 191 1.81 1.71 14.63
N GLN A 192 2.48 2.15 13.56
CA GLN A 192 3.95 2.21 13.50
C GLN A 192 4.56 3.27 14.42
N GLU A 193 3.83 4.33 14.75
CA GLU A 193 4.22 5.30 15.77
C GLU A 193 4.50 4.65 17.13
N TYR A 194 3.75 3.61 17.51
CA TYR A 194 3.96 2.93 18.79
C TYR A 194 5.29 2.19 18.84
N ILE A 195 5.75 1.63 17.72
CA ILE A 195 7.07 0.99 17.67
C ILE A 195 8.15 2.05 17.91
N VAL A 196 8.13 3.14 17.14
CA VAL A 196 9.21 4.14 17.21
C VAL A 196 9.18 4.94 18.51
N ASP A 197 8.00 5.32 19.01
CA ASP A 197 7.92 6.08 20.26
C ASP A 197 8.31 5.23 21.47
N THR A 198 8.12 3.91 21.39
CA THR A 198 8.53 2.97 22.44
C THR A 198 10.03 2.65 22.39
N LEU A 199 10.57 2.36 21.21
CA LEU A 199 11.94 1.87 21.06
C LEU A 199 12.97 2.98 20.82
N GLN A 200 12.53 4.13 20.30
CA GLN A 200 13.37 5.30 20.05
C GLN A 200 12.72 6.64 20.47
N PRO A 201 12.28 6.80 21.73
CA PRO A 201 11.58 8.00 22.19
C PRO A 201 12.40 9.27 21.96
N GLY A 202 11.80 10.25 21.27
CA GLY A 202 12.47 11.50 20.90
C GLY A 202 13.65 11.31 19.94
N GLY A 203 13.67 10.21 19.19
CA GLY A 203 14.76 9.86 18.25
C GLY A 203 16.01 9.27 18.91
N ARG A 204 15.96 8.93 20.21
CA ARG A 204 17.06 8.30 20.94
C ARG A 204 16.79 6.82 21.13
N ALA A 205 17.71 5.96 20.69
CA ALA A 205 17.58 4.52 20.85
C ALA A 205 17.53 4.12 22.33
N THR A 206 16.68 3.15 22.65
CA THR A 206 16.67 2.44 23.93
C THR A 206 17.66 1.28 23.91
N ALA A 207 18.06 0.78 25.09
CA ALA A 207 18.86 -0.44 25.20
C ALA A 207 18.17 -1.66 24.53
N MET A 208 16.83 -1.71 24.55
CA MET A 208 16.04 -2.71 23.84
C MET A 208 16.22 -2.61 22.32
N LEU A 209 16.20 -1.39 21.74
CA LEU A 209 16.46 -1.20 20.31
C LEU A 209 17.90 -1.57 19.95
N ASP A 210 18.87 -1.26 20.80
CA ASP A 210 20.26 -1.66 20.58
C ASP A 210 20.42 -3.19 20.59
N ALA A 211 19.65 -3.91 21.41
CA ALA A 211 19.60 -5.37 21.38
C ALA A 211 19.03 -5.91 20.05
N VAL A 212 17.96 -5.30 19.53
CA VAL A 212 17.43 -5.64 18.20
C VAL A 212 18.47 -5.39 17.10
N ARG A 213 19.18 -4.26 17.17
CA ARG A 213 20.27 -3.94 16.23
C ARG A 213 21.43 -4.93 16.34
N ALA A 214 21.74 -5.42 17.53
CA ALA A 214 22.75 -6.45 17.74
C ALA A 214 22.37 -7.77 17.04
N VAL A 215 21.10 -8.18 17.06
CA VAL A 215 20.62 -9.35 16.29
C VAL A 215 20.91 -9.17 14.80
N PHE A 216 20.56 -8.01 14.24
CA PHE A 216 20.82 -7.71 12.83
C PHE A 216 22.32 -7.67 12.49
N ALA A 217 23.13 -7.04 13.34
CA ALA A 217 24.58 -6.95 13.18
C ALA A 217 25.28 -8.32 13.28
N ALA A 218 24.68 -9.27 14.01
CA ALA A 218 25.12 -10.66 14.09
C ALA A 218 24.67 -11.52 12.90
N GLY A 219 24.06 -10.94 11.87
CA GLY A 219 23.55 -11.65 10.69
C GLY A 219 22.15 -12.25 10.88
N GLY A 220 21.45 -11.90 11.95
CA GLY A 220 20.07 -12.34 12.20
C GLY A 220 19.04 -11.63 11.33
N VAL A 221 17.78 -12.03 11.50
CA VAL A 221 16.65 -11.52 10.70
C VAL A 221 15.91 -10.42 11.45
N ILE A 222 15.63 -9.30 10.78
CA ILE A 222 14.64 -8.32 11.24
C ILE A 222 13.45 -8.35 10.28
N ALA A 223 12.31 -8.82 10.79
CA ALA A 223 11.08 -8.95 10.03
C ALA A 223 9.97 -8.07 10.61
N GLY A 224 9.04 -7.66 9.77
CA GLY A 224 7.86 -6.95 10.25
C GLY A 224 6.73 -6.92 9.25
N THR A 225 5.50 -6.86 9.75
CA THR A 225 4.28 -6.82 8.93
C THR A 225 3.50 -5.53 9.13
N SER A 226 3.02 -4.94 8.02
CA SER A 226 2.28 -3.67 8.06
C SER A 226 3.09 -2.57 8.77
N ALA A 227 2.66 -2.09 9.94
CA ALA A 227 3.44 -1.18 10.78
C ALA A 227 4.89 -1.64 11.00
N GLY A 228 5.10 -2.93 11.28
CA GLY A 228 6.42 -3.51 11.42
C GLY A 228 7.28 -3.44 10.16
N ALA A 229 6.69 -3.43 8.96
CA ALA A 229 7.43 -3.23 7.71
C ALA A 229 7.77 -1.76 7.47
N ALA A 230 6.87 -0.85 7.84
CA ALA A 230 7.05 0.59 7.66
C ALA A 230 8.26 1.12 8.45
N VAL A 231 8.53 0.57 9.64
CA VAL A 231 9.64 1.01 10.50
C VAL A 231 11.01 0.54 10.01
N LEU A 232 11.10 -0.32 8.99
CA LEU A 232 12.38 -0.93 8.57
C LEU A 232 13.26 0.05 7.77
N SER A 233 12.67 0.96 7.00
CA SER A 233 13.41 2.02 6.31
C SER A 233 13.78 3.17 7.25
N ARG A 234 14.77 3.99 6.85
CA ARG A 234 15.21 5.15 7.63
C ARG A 234 14.09 6.15 7.89
N MET A 235 13.26 6.40 6.88
CA MET A 235 12.04 7.21 6.99
C MET A 235 10.82 6.31 6.84
N MET A 236 9.72 6.70 7.47
CA MET A 236 8.46 6.00 7.42
C MET A 236 7.28 6.98 7.47
N PHE A 237 6.10 6.52 7.09
CA PHE A 237 4.85 7.23 7.39
C PHE A 237 4.35 6.86 8.78
N ARG A 238 3.97 7.83 9.63
CA ARG A 238 3.32 7.57 10.93
C ARG A 238 1.82 7.36 10.74
N ASP A 239 1.13 8.33 10.14
CA ASP A 239 -0.33 8.30 9.92
C ASP A 239 -0.76 8.89 8.55
N ALA A 240 0.09 8.79 7.52
CA ALA A 240 -0.21 9.35 6.20
C ALA A 240 -1.21 8.49 5.39
N MET A 241 -2.41 8.25 5.91
CA MET A 241 -3.40 7.38 5.25
C MET A 241 -3.94 7.96 3.93
N ASP A 242 -3.89 9.28 3.76
CA ASP A 242 -4.55 9.95 2.64
C ASP A 242 -3.56 10.27 1.51
N ASN A 243 -3.46 9.36 0.54
CA ASN A 243 -2.57 9.51 -0.61
C ASN A 243 -2.74 10.85 -1.33
N LEU A 244 -3.98 11.36 -1.43
CA LEU A 244 -4.26 12.62 -2.12
C LEU A 244 -3.77 13.82 -1.33
N LEU A 245 -3.82 13.81 0.01
CA LEU A 245 -3.25 14.91 0.79
C LEU A 245 -1.72 14.96 0.60
N VAL A 246 -1.04 13.81 0.61
CA VAL A 246 0.41 13.77 0.36
C VAL A 246 0.75 14.24 -1.06
N LEU A 247 -0.01 13.83 -2.08
CA LEU A 247 0.12 14.34 -3.46
C LEU A 247 -0.08 15.86 -3.55
N LYS A 248 -1.01 16.41 -2.78
CA LYS A 248 -1.24 17.87 -2.67
C LYS A 248 -0.14 18.59 -1.88
N GLY A 249 0.89 17.88 -1.41
CA GLY A 249 1.96 18.44 -0.58
C GLY A 249 1.53 18.71 0.86
N LEU A 250 0.43 18.11 1.32
CA LEU A 250 -0.16 18.35 2.63
C LEU A 250 0.22 17.26 3.65
N TRP A 251 1.45 17.34 4.17
CA TRP A 251 2.04 16.39 5.12
C TRP A 251 3.25 17.02 5.83
N ARG A 252 3.55 16.59 7.07
CA ARG A 252 4.49 17.23 7.99
C ARG A 252 5.35 16.20 8.72
N ALA A 253 6.59 16.58 8.98
CA ALA A 253 7.52 15.80 9.80
C ALA A 253 6.99 15.66 11.23
N GLY A 254 7.15 14.47 11.82
CA GLY A 254 6.68 14.13 13.15
C GLY A 254 5.16 13.93 13.27
N GLN A 255 4.39 14.15 12.20
CA GLN A 255 2.95 13.91 12.17
C GLN A 255 2.58 12.85 11.14
N GLU A 256 2.71 13.16 9.85
CA GLU A 256 2.38 12.21 8.78
C GLU A 256 3.57 11.30 8.44
N TYR A 257 4.80 11.77 8.62
CA TYR A 257 6.03 11.00 8.39
C TYR A 257 7.09 11.28 9.46
N ASP A 258 7.99 10.32 9.68
CA ASP A 258 9.06 10.42 10.69
C ASP A 258 10.18 9.41 10.42
N ARG A 259 11.18 9.36 11.30
CA ARG A 259 12.24 8.36 11.29
C ARG A 259 11.69 6.97 11.64
N GLY A 260 12.04 5.98 10.83
CA GLY A 260 11.95 4.57 11.19
C GLY A 260 13.19 4.12 11.98
N LEU A 261 13.44 2.82 12.02
CA LEU A 261 14.53 2.20 12.78
C LEU A 261 15.84 2.04 11.99
N ASP A 262 15.79 2.27 10.67
CA ASP A 262 16.94 2.32 9.74
C ASP A 262 17.72 1.00 9.60
N PHE A 263 17.02 -0.09 9.23
CA PHE A 263 17.64 -1.39 8.90
C PHE A 263 18.00 -1.54 7.41
N LEU A 264 17.54 -0.61 6.57
CA LEU A 264 17.72 -0.64 5.10
C LEU A 264 18.61 0.48 4.57
N GLY A 265 19.10 1.36 5.46
CA GLY A 265 19.98 2.45 5.08
C GLY A 265 19.26 3.59 4.32
N PRO A 266 20.05 4.47 3.67
CA PRO A 266 19.55 5.68 3.02
C PRO A 266 18.75 5.43 1.74
N ASP A 267 19.00 4.31 1.08
CA ASP A 267 18.77 4.22 -0.36
C ASP A 267 17.41 3.63 -0.73
N LEU A 268 16.80 2.88 0.21
CA LEU A 268 15.55 2.15 0.01
C LEU A 268 14.45 2.60 0.97
N PHE A 269 13.37 3.17 0.41
CA PHE A 269 12.16 3.53 1.15
C PHE A 269 11.10 2.43 1.06
N ILE A 270 10.56 1.97 2.19
CA ILE A 270 9.51 0.92 2.18
C ILE A 270 8.13 1.51 2.45
N ASP A 271 7.16 0.98 1.72
CA ASP A 271 5.76 1.11 2.06
C ASP A 271 5.04 -0.25 1.92
N GLN A 272 3.88 -0.37 2.54
CA GLN A 272 3.15 -1.59 2.83
C GLN A 272 1.67 -1.41 2.46
N HIS A 273 0.86 -2.47 2.39
CA HIS A 273 -0.49 -2.47 1.81
C HIS A 273 -0.56 -1.77 0.45
N PHE A 274 0.50 -1.93 -0.35
CA PHE A 274 0.87 -0.91 -1.33
C PHE A 274 -0.12 -0.77 -2.49
N ILE A 275 -0.37 -1.87 -3.19
CA ILE A 275 -1.26 -1.89 -4.36
C ILE A 275 -2.71 -1.80 -3.89
N ARG A 276 -3.06 -2.54 -2.83
CA ARG A 276 -4.44 -2.56 -2.30
C ARG A 276 -4.93 -1.19 -1.85
N ARG A 277 -4.03 -0.31 -1.39
CA ARG A 277 -4.38 1.04 -0.89
C ARG A 277 -3.85 2.17 -1.79
N GLY A 278 -3.37 1.89 -3.00
CA GLY A 278 -2.87 2.90 -3.94
C GLY A 278 -1.73 3.77 -3.39
N ARG A 279 -0.88 3.21 -2.51
CA ARG A 279 0.12 3.98 -1.77
C ARG A 279 1.29 4.49 -2.61
N ILE A 280 1.32 4.16 -3.90
CA ILE A 280 2.16 4.87 -4.87
C ILE A 280 1.92 6.39 -4.81
N GLY A 281 0.68 6.82 -4.57
CA GLY A 281 0.31 8.22 -4.47
C GLY A 281 1.03 8.95 -3.34
N ARG A 282 1.27 8.31 -2.18
CA ARG A 282 2.06 8.91 -1.10
C ARG A 282 3.56 8.65 -1.23
N MET A 283 3.95 7.49 -1.76
CA MET A 283 5.36 7.11 -1.89
C MET A 283 6.11 8.05 -2.83
N LEU A 284 5.57 8.36 -4.02
CA LEU A 284 6.26 9.21 -5.01
C LEU A 284 6.62 10.62 -4.48
N PRO A 285 5.68 11.41 -3.92
CA PRO A 285 6.02 12.70 -3.33
C PRO A 285 6.97 12.58 -2.14
N ALA A 286 6.84 11.51 -1.34
CA ALA A 286 7.73 11.30 -0.19
C ALA A 286 9.17 10.99 -0.62
N MET A 287 9.36 10.05 -1.54
CA MET A 287 10.67 9.74 -2.09
C MET A 287 11.33 10.98 -2.70
N ARG A 288 10.56 11.76 -3.48
CA ARG A 288 11.06 12.98 -4.11
C ARG A 288 11.49 14.03 -3.08
N ALA A 289 10.67 14.26 -2.05
CA ALA A 289 10.95 15.27 -1.03
C ALA A 289 12.05 14.86 -0.05
N LEU A 290 12.20 13.55 0.22
CA LEU A 290 13.17 13.01 1.18
C LEU A 290 14.46 12.52 0.52
N GLY A 291 14.57 12.61 -0.81
CA GLY A 291 15.79 12.30 -1.56
C GLY A 291 16.04 10.81 -1.79
N TYR A 292 15.00 9.97 -1.74
CA TYR A 292 15.13 8.55 -2.07
C TYR A 292 15.14 8.32 -3.57
N ARG A 293 16.08 7.50 -4.03
CA ARG A 293 16.07 6.97 -5.41
C ARG A 293 15.14 5.77 -5.53
N LEU A 294 15.29 4.78 -4.65
CA LEU A 294 14.55 3.53 -4.71
C LEU A 294 13.46 3.45 -3.66
N GLY A 295 12.30 2.96 -4.07
CA GLY A 295 11.15 2.69 -3.23
C GLY A 295 10.66 1.27 -3.46
N LEU A 296 10.24 0.60 -2.39
CA LEU A 296 9.69 -0.74 -2.43
C LEU A 296 8.32 -0.75 -1.75
N GLY A 297 7.28 -0.88 -2.56
CA GLY A 297 5.91 -1.01 -2.11
C GLY A 297 5.50 -2.48 -2.03
N VAL A 298 5.41 -3.05 -0.83
CA VAL A 298 5.01 -4.45 -0.61
C VAL A 298 3.49 -4.54 -0.44
N ASP A 299 2.83 -5.39 -1.22
CA ASP A 299 1.39 -5.55 -1.15
C ASP A 299 0.94 -6.54 -0.06
N GLU A 300 -0.35 -6.53 0.23
CA GLU A 300 -0.93 -7.44 1.22
C GLU A 300 -0.65 -8.91 0.92
N ASN A 301 -0.44 -9.69 1.98
CA ASN A 301 -0.15 -11.12 1.88
C ASN A 301 1.07 -11.47 1.02
N ALA A 302 2.01 -10.53 0.88
CA ALA A 302 3.33 -10.73 0.28
C ALA A 302 4.42 -10.22 1.21
N ALA A 303 5.63 -10.73 0.99
CA ALA A 303 6.84 -10.35 1.69
C ALA A 303 7.98 -10.16 0.69
N VAL A 304 8.96 -9.32 1.05
CA VAL A 304 10.22 -9.21 0.34
C VAL A 304 11.35 -9.49 1.30
N VAL A 305 12.16 -10.50 0.97
CA VAL A 305 13.39 -10.85 1.67
C VAL A 305 14.52 -10.03 1.06
N ILE A 306 15.27 -9.31 1.89
CA ILE A 306 16.34 -8.40 1.49
C ILE A 306 17.62 -8.84 2.19
N GLN A 307 18.60 -9.27 1.40
CA GLN A 307 19.89 -9.74 1.93
C GLN A 307 21.00 -9.41 0.93
N GLY A 308 22.07 -8.74 1.40
CA GLY A 308 23.23 -8.44 0.57
C GLY A 308 22.92 -7.67 -0.72
N GLY A 309 21.89 -6.81 -0.72
CA GLY A 309 21.43 -6.07 -1.90
C GLY A 309 20.50 -6.87 -2.83
N ARG A 310 20.24 -8.15 -2.56
CA ARG A 310 19.26 -8.95 -3.30
C ARG A 310 17.89 -8.87 -2.64
N LEU A 311 16.87 -8.68 -3.46
CA LEU A 311 15.46 -8.77 -3.12
C LEU A 311 14.88 -10.08 -3.67
N GLU A 312 14.04 -10.75 -2.90
CA GLU A 312 13.21 -11.87 -3.36
C GLU A 312 11.78 -11.72 -2.84
N VAL A 313 10.80 -11.81 -3.73
CA VAL A 313 9.39 -11.72 -3.37
C VAL A 313 8.86 -13.09 -2.96
N VAL A 314 8.09 -13.15 -1.87
CA VAL A 314 7.49 -14.38 -1.33
C VAL A 314 6.02 -14.11 -0.96
N GLY A 315 5.16 -15.12 -1.03
CA GLY A 315 3.75 -15.01 -0.64
C GLY A 315 2.80 -14.98 -1.84
N GLY A 316 1.60 -14.42 -1.65
CA GLY A 316 0.49 -14.52 -2.62
C GLY A 316 0.38 -13.38 -3.62
N SER A 317 0.55 -12.12 -3.18
CA SER A 317 0.55 -10.94 -4.07
C SER A 317 1.98 -10.66 -4.58
N GLY A 318 2.41 -9.40 -4.60
CA GLY A 318 3.75 -9.01 -5.01
C GLY A 318 4.23 -7.71 -4.40
N ALA A 319 5.27 -7.14 -5.01
CA ALA A 319 5.84 -5.85 -4.64
C ALA A 319 6.08 -5.00 -5.89
N VAL A 320 6.02 -3.68 -5.71
CA VAL A 320 6.36 -2.71 -6.75
C VAL A 320 7.68 -2.04 -6.37
N LEU A 321 8.69 -2.22 -7.21
CA LEU A 321 9.92 -1.45 -7.18
C LEU A 321 9.72 -0.14 -7.95
N VAL A 322 10.05 0.98 -7.31
CA VAL A 322 9.98 2.34 -7.85
C VAL A 322 11.41 2.88 -7.94
N ASP A 323 11.86 3.27 -9.13
CA ASP A 323 13.15 3.96 -9.35
C ASP A 323 12.91 5.37 -9.86
N LEU A 324 13.46 6.36 -9.14
CA LEU A 324 13.42 7.78 -9.49
C LEU A 324 14.73 8.29 -10.12
N GLY A 325 15.65 7.40 -10.50
CA GLY A 325 16.97 7.75 -11.05
C GLY A 325 16.91 8.62 -12.31
N GLU A 326 15.91 8.42 -13.16
CA GLU A 326 15.66 9.24 -14.36
C GLU A 326 14.52 10.27 -14.14
N ALA A 327 13.96 10.33 -12.93
CA ALA A 327 12.76 11.11 -12.69
C ALA A 327 13.07 12.60 -12.49
N ALA A 328 12.23 13.45 -13.10
CA ALA A 328 12.32 14.90 -13.00
C ALA A 328 10.98 15.51 -12.59
N SER A 329 11.04 16.75 -12.12
CA SER A 329 9.87 17.60 -11.85
C SER A 329 10.04 18.93 -12.56
N GLU A 330 8.95 19.55 -12.98
CA GLU A 330 8.86 20.90 -13.50
C GLU A 330 8.99 21.93 -12.36
N PRO A 331 10.11 22.69 -12.28
CA PRO A 331 10.40 23.54 -11.13
C PRO A 331 9.47 24.74 -10.94
N GLY A 332 8.66 25.09 -11.95
CA GLY A 332 7.77 26.26 -11.94
C GLY A 332 6.31 25.97 -11.55
N LEU A 333 5.92 24.70 -11.44
CA LEU A 333 4.55 24.31 -11.18
C LEU A 333 4.33 24.13 -9.67
N PRO A 334 3.46 24.92 -9.00
CA PRO A 334 3.25 24.85 -7.55
C PRO A 334 2.35 23.66 -7.13
N ALA A 335 2.58 22.49 -7.72
CA ALA A 335 1.90 21.24 -7.41
C ALA A 335 2.86 20.07 -7.66
N PHE A 336 2.68 18.96 -6.93
CA PHE A 336 3.47 17.77 -7.17
C PHE A 336 3.32 17.32 -8.63
N ASN A 337 4.46 17.10 -9.26
CA ASN A 337 4.53 16.59 -10.61
C ASN A 337 5.83 15.78 -10.75
N LEU A 338 5.75 14.74 -11.55
CA LEU A 338 6.83 13.79 -11.74
C LEU A 338 6.80 13.30 -13.18
N ARG A 339 7.95 13.21 -13.83
CA ARG A 339 8.10 12.59 -15.14
C ARG A 339 9.23 11.59 -15.10
N GLY A 340 9.04 10.43 -15.73
CA GLY A 340 10.09 9.44 -15.92
C GLY A 340 10.43 8.59 -14.70
N ALA A 341 9.50 8.38 -13.77
CA ALA A 341 9.66 7.32 -12.78
C ALA A 341 9.60 5.96 -13.46
N ARG A 342 10.35 4.97 -12.98
CA ARG A 342 10.32 3.59 -13.51
C ARG A 342 9.71 2.66 -12.48
N LEU A 343 8.71 1.89 -12.89
CA LEU A 343 8.00 0.93 -12.06
C LEU A 343 8.25 -0.50 -12.54
N SER A 344 8.49 -1.40 -11.59
CA SER A 344 8.53 -2.83 -11.85
C SER A 344 7.70 -3.58 -10.80
N TYR A 345 6.74 -4.38 -11.25
CA TYR A 345 5.99 -5.31 -10.41
C TYR A 345 6.66 -6.69 -10.42
N LEU A 346 6.91 -7.18 -9.21
CA LEU A 346 7.56 -8.46 -8.92
C LEU A 346 6.59 -9.31 -8.11
N ALA A 347 6.30 -10.52 -8.56
CA ALA A 347 5.48 -11.48 -7.82
C ALA A 347 6.34 -12.61 -7.25
N ALA A 348 5.72 -13.54 -6.51
CA ALA A 348 6.41 -14.58 -5.76
C ALA A 348 7.50 -15.32 -6.56
N GLY A 349 8.69 -15.48 -5.99
CA GLY A 349 9.85 -16.10 -6.61
C GLY A 349 10.61 -15.21 -7.61
N ASP A 350 10.14 -13.99 -7.91
CA ASP A 350 10.93 -13.02 -8.64
C ASP A 350 12.04 -12.47 -7.73
N CYS A 351 13.20 -12.24 -8.33
CA CYS A 351 14.37 -11.68 -7.64
C CYS A 351 14.83 -10.40 -8.33
N HIS A 352 15.33 -9.44 -7.55
CA HIS A 352 15.95 -8.22 -8.07
C HIS A 352 17.26 -7.95 -7.32
N ASP A 353 18.33 -7.69 -8.04
CA ASP A 353 19.60 -7.28 -7.48
C ASP A 353 19.71 -5.76 -7.50
N LEU A 354 19.72 -5.13 -6.33
CA LEU A 354 19.72 -3.68 -6.20
C LEU A 354 20.99 -3.04 -6.75
N GLY A 355 22.14 -3.74 -6.71
CA GLY A 355 23.42 -3.19 -7.16
C GLY A 355 23.52 -3.10 -8.68
N SER A 356 23.16 -4.17 -9.37
CA SER A 356 23.18 -4.29 -10.83
C SER A 356 21.90 -3.81 -11.51
N GLY A 357 20.79 -3.73 -10.78
CA GLY A 357 19.46 -3.43 -11.31
C GLY A 357 18.84 -4.60 -12.09
N LEU A 358 19.44 -5.79 -12.05
CA LEU A 358 18.94 -6.96 -12.78
C LEU A 358 17.78 -7.63 -12.05
N THR A 359 16.66 -7.79 -12.75
CA THR A 359 15.53 -8.61 -12.30
C THR A 359 15.54 -9.97 -13.00
N THR A 360 15.32 -11.04 -12.22
CA THR A 360 15.07 -12.39 -12.72
C THR A 360 13.66 -12.83 -12.31
N ALA A 361 12.80 -13.13 -13.29
CA ALA A 361 11.47 -13.67 -13.02
C ALA A 361 11.55 -15.11 -12.49
N ALA A 362 10.52 -15.55 -11.76
CA ALA A 362 10.46 -16.89 -11.20
C ALA A 362 10.61 -17.97 -12.30
N PRO A 363 11.27 -19.12 -12.02
CA PRO A 363 11.52 -20.16 -13.03
C PRO A 363 10.28 -20.68 -13.78
N ARG A 364 9.10 -20.64 -13.14
CA ARG A 364 7.84 -21.01 -13.80
C ARG A 364 7.42 -20.00 -14.87
N LYS A 365 7.64 -18.71 -14.63
CA LYS A 365 7.35 -17.62 -15.58
C LYS A 365 8.34 -17.58 -16.74
N LEU A 366 9.59 -17.96 -16.50
CA LEU A 366 10.61 -18.07 -17.56
C LEU A 366 10.36 -19.21 -18.56
N ARG A 367 9.44 -20.14 -18.26
CA ARG A 367 8.98 -21.17 -19.23
C ARG A 367 7.92 -20.63 -20.20
N GLU A 368 7.35 -19.48 -19.87
CA GLU A 368 6.35 -18.79 -20.69
C GLU A 368 7.07 -17.82 -21.63
N PRO A 369 6.49 -17.51 -22.81
CA PRO A 369 7.04 -16.49 -23.69
C PRO A 369 7.15 -15.13 -22.98
N CYS A 370 8.27 -14.44 -23.19
CA CYS A 370 8.42 -13.05 -22.76
C CYS A 370 7.44 -12.18 -23.52
N ILE A 371 6.69 -11.35 -22.80
CA ILE A 371 5.85 -10.31 -23.37
C ILE A 371 6.73 -9.07 -23.55
N ASP A 372 7.03 -8.73 -24.80
CA ASP A 372 7.86 -7.58 -25.18
C ASP A 372 7.10 -6.72 -26.21
N PRO A 373 6.49 -5.61 -25.78
CA PRO A 373 5.77 -4.71 -26.67
C PRO A 373 6.62 -4.02 -27.74
N ALA A 374 7.95 -4.04 -27.61
CA ALA A 374 8.87 -3.49 -28.61
C ALA A 374 9.28 -4.54 -29.66
N ALA A 375 9.00 -5.83 -29.44
CA ALA A 375 9.36 -6.89 -30.36
C ALA A 375 8.54 -6.86 -31.66
N ALA A 376 9.20 -7.18 -32.77
CA ALA A 376 8.53 -7.35 -34.06
C ALA A 376 7.48 -8.47 -33.97
N GLY A 377 6.24 -8.16 -34.34
CA GLY A 377 5.13 -9.13 -34.27
C GLY A 377 4.46 -9.23 -32.90
N PHE A 378 4.74 -8.33 -31.96
CA PHE A 378 3.97 -8.22 -30.72
C PHE A 378 2.46 -8.13 -31.02
N ALA A 379 1.70 -9.05 -30.45
CA ALA A 379 0.25 -9.11 -30.56
C ALA A 379 -0.33 -9.16 -29.14
N PRO A 380 -1.02 -8.09 -28.69
CA PRO A 380 -1.47 -7.99 -27.30
C PRO A 380 -2.55 -9.04 -26.98
N GLY A 381 -2.42 -9.69 -25.82
CA GLY A 381 -3.42 -10.60 -25.28
C GLY A 381 -4.70 -9.87 -24.85
N LEU A 382 -4.54 -8.69 -24.24
CA LEU A 382 -5.66 -7.82 -23.83
C LEU A 382 -6.15 -6.99 -25.03
N LYS A 383 -7.48 -6.93 -25.21
CA LYS A 383 -8.08 -6.36 -26.44
C LYS A 383 -8.66 -4.95 -26.27
N SER A 384 -8.97 -4.53 -25.05
CA SER A 384 -9.58 -3.23 -24.78
C SER A 384 -8.57 -2.24 -24.26
N GLU A 385 -8.68 -0.98 -24.67
CA GLU A 385 -8.05 0.14 -23.98
C GLU A 385 -8.84 0.48 -22.70
N ARG A 386 -8.13 0.91 -21.65
CA ARG A 386 -8.75 1.29 -20.37
C ARG A 386 -8.24 2.66 -19.94
N TYR A 387 -9.17 3.47 -19.43
CA TYR A 387 -8.87 4.64 -18.62
C TYR A 387 -9.29 4.35 -17.18
N PHE A 388 -8.38 4.51 -16.23
CA PHE A 388 -8.63 4.21 -14.83
C PHE A 388 -9.18 5.44 -14.12
N LEU A 389 -10.48 5.50 -13.86
CA LEU A 389 -11.09 6.62 -13.14
C LEU A 389 -10.59 6.75 -11.68
N ASP A 390 -10.10 5.66 -11.10
CA ASP A 390 -9.43 5.65 -9.80
C ASP A 390 -8.18 4.78 -9.86
N ILE A 391 -7.04 5.38 -10.25
CA ILE A 391 -5.76 4.67 -10.35
C ILE A 391 -5.18 4.27 -8.98
N LEU A 392 -5.61 4.95 -7.92
CA LEU A 392 -5.21 4.65 -6.54
C LEU A 392 -6.19 3.69 -5.85
N GLY A 393 -7.23 3.24 -6.55
CA GLY A 393 -8.13 2.19 -6.10
C GLY A 393 -7.40 0.85 -5.98
N GLY A 394 -7.98 -0.07 -5.21
CA GLY A 394 -7.38 -1.39 -4.97
C GLY A 394 -7.13 -2.15 -6.27
N GLY A 395 -5.86 -2.40 -6.60
CA GLY A 395 -5.45 -3.09 -7.83
C GLY A 395 -5.25 -2.17 -9.04
N GLY A 396 -5.70 -0.91 -9.00
CA GLY A 396 -5.71 0.01 -10.15
C GLY A 396 -4.33 0.21 -10.79
N LEU A 397 -3.29 0.38 -9.98
CA LEU A 397 -1.91 0.50 -10.49
C LEU A 397 -1.44 -0.76 -11.21
N LEU A 398 -1.65 -1.94 -10.62
CA LEU A 398 -1.21 -3.20 -11.21
C LEU A 398 -1.96 -3.48 -12.50
N ASP A 399 -3.28 -3.29 -12.50
CA ASP A 399 -4.11 -3.39 -13.71
C ASP A 399 -3.62 -2.45 -14.82
N ALA A 400 -3.21 -1.23 -14.47
CA ALA A 400 -2.68 -0.29 -15.45
C ALA A 400 -1.32 -0.73 -16.00
N MET A 401 -0.45 -1.31 -15.16
CA MET A 401 0.84 -1.86 -15.58
C MET A 401 0.68 -3.10 -16.47
N THR A 402 -0.25 -4.00 -16.16
CA THR A 402 -0.54 -5.17 -17.01
C THR A 402 -1.22 -4.77 -18.32
N GLN A 403 -2.12 -3.79 -18.29
CA GLN A 403 -2.72 -3.18 -19.48
C GLN A 403 -1.66 -2.51 -20.37
N LEU A 404 -0.64 -1.89 -19.77
CA LEU A 404 0.47 -1.31 -20.52
C LEU A 404 1.33 -2.39 -21.18
N LEU A 405 1.61 -3.48 -20.45
CA LEU A 405 2.43 -4.59 -20.93
C LEU A 405 1.74 -5.38 -22.05
N ASP A 406 0.48 -5.75 -21.90
CA ASP A 406 -0.18 -6.72 -22.79
C ASP A 406 -1.45 -6.17 -23.48
N GLY A 407 -1.66 -4.86 -23.44
CA GLY A 407 -2.78 -4.17 -24.09
C GLY A 407 -2.47 -3.60 -25.47
N PRO A 408 -3.45 -3.00 -26.16
CA PRO A 408 -3.24 -2.44 -27.49
C PRO A 408 -2.56 -1.07 -27.47
N ALA A 409 -2.79 -0.25 -26.44
CA ALA A 409 -2.29 1.12 -26.39
C ALA A 409 -0.84 1.22 -25.88
N PRO A 410 -0.01 2.13 -26.44
CA PRO A 410 1.35 2.40 -25.96
C PRO A 410 1.37 3.27 -24.69
N GLU A 411 0.20 3.73 -24.25
CA GLU A 411 0.01 4.55 -23.07
C GLU A 411 -1.24 4.11 -22.33
N VAL A 412 -1.16 4.07 -21.01
CA VAL A 412 -2.31 3.81 -20.13
C VAL A 412 -2.45 4.98 -19.17
N ARG A 413 -3.67 5.48 -19.01
CA ARG A 413 -3.95 6.65 -18.18
C ARG A 413 -4.89 6.31 -17.04
N GLY A 414 -4.69 7.00 -15.92
CA GLY A 414 -5.58 6.93 -14.78
C GLY A 414 -5.62 8.24 -14.02
N LEU A 415 -6.72 8.46 -13.29
CA LEU A 415 -6.95 9.66 -12.51
C LEU A 415 -6.91 9.34 -11.03
N ALA A 416 -6.31 10.24 -10.25
CA ALA A 416 -6.36 10.29 -8.81
C ALA A 416 -6.98 11.62 -8.40
N TYR A 417 -8.20 11.61 -7.89
CA TYR A 417 -8.92 12.82 -7.50
C TYR A 417 -9.93 12.52 -6.40
N ARG A 418 -10.45 13.58 -5.78
CA ARG A 418 -11.50 13.47 -4.78
C ARG A 418 -12.81 13.98 -5.37
N ALA A 419 -13.68 13.06 -5.80
CA ALA A 419 -14.97 13.42 -6.40
C ALA A 419 -15.86 14.25 -5.47
N ASN A 420 -15.78 14.02 -4.15
CA ASN A 420 -16.46 14.78 -3.12
C ASN A 420 -15.43 15.40 -2.16
N PRO A 421 -14.93 16.62 -2.43
CA PRO A 421 -13.93 17.27 -1.59
C PRO A 421 -14.37 17.41 -0.13
N ARG A 422 -13.43 17.28 0.82
CA ARG A 422 -13.73 17.49 2.25
C ARG A 422 -13.96 18.98 2.51
N PRO A 423 -14.81 19.35 3.48
CA PRO A 423 -14.82 20.72 4.00
C PRO A 423 -13.41 21.14 4.42
N GLY A 424 -12.94 22.28 3.91
CA GLY A 424 -11.60 22.80 4.19
C GLY A 424 -10.45 22.20 3.36
N ASP A 425 -10.72 21.39 2.32
CA ASP A 425 -9.69 21.01 1.34
C ASP A 425 -9.17 22.29 0.64
N PRO A 426 -7.88 22.62 0.72
CA PRO A 426 -7.34 23.87 0.18
C PRO A 426 -7.29 23.89 -1.36
N ALA A 427 -7.40 22.73 -2.01
CA ALA A 427 -7.36 22.60 -3.47
C ALA A 427 -8.38 21.53 -3.94
N PRO A 428 -9.69 21.81 -3.85
CA PRO A 428 -10.74 20.81 -4.07
C PRO A 428 -10.82 20.34 -5.53
N GLU A 429 -10.41 21.17 -6.48
CA GLU A 429 -10.39 20.85 -7.92
C GLU A 429 -9.05 20.24 -8.38
N LEU A 430 -8.06 20.10 -7.49
CA LEU A 430 -6.77 19.52 -7.84
C LEU A 430 -6.85 17.98 -7.81
N GLY A 431 -6.59 17.37 -8.96
CA GLY A 431 -6.34 15.94 -9.12
C GLY A 431 -5.00 15.68 -9.79
N PHE A 432 -4.70 14.41 -10.06
CA PHE A 432 -3.46 13.98 -10.68
C PHE A 432 -3.75 12.90 -11.73
N GLU A 433 -3.31 13.12 -12.96
CA GLU A 433 -3.32 12.10 -14.01
C GLU A 433 -2.01 11.31 -13.94
N PHE A 434 -2.13 9.99 -13.82
CA PHE A 434 -1.04 9.02 -13.89
C PHE A 434 -1.00 8.51 -15.32
N ARG A 435 0.13 8.70 -16.00
CA ARG A 435 0.35 8.25 -17.38
C ARG A 435 1.48 7.25 -17.39
N LEU A 436 1.14 6.00 -17.70
CA LEU A 436 2.13 4.96 -17.91
C LEU A 436 2.44 4.85 -19.40
N HIS A 437 3.73 4.76 -19.73
CA HIS A 437 4.22 4.73 -21.10
C HIS A 437 5.08 3.50 -21.34
N ARG A 438 4.96 2.94 -22.54
CA ARG A 438 5.94 1.98 -23.04
C ARG A 438 7.25 2.68 -23.34
N ASP A 439 8.34 2.04 -22.98
CA ASP A 439 9.67 2.34 -23.50
C ASP A 439 10.37 1.04 -23.89
N ALA A 440 11.60 1.14 -24.41
CA ALA A 440 12.37 -0.03 -24.83
C ALA A 440 12.73 -0.99 -23.67
N GLY A 441 12.55 -0.58 -22.42
CA GLY A 441 12.79 -1.40 -21.23
C GLY A 441 11.55 -2.15 -20.75
N LEU A 442 10.35 -1.86 -21.28
CA LEU A 442 9.12 -2.52 -20.86
C LEU A 442 9.08 -3.96 -21.35
N ARG A 443 8.99 -4.90 -20.41
CA ARG A 443 8.81 -6.33 -20.71
C ARG A 443 8.23 -7.06 -19.51
N GLY A 444 7.77 -8.28 -19.70
CA GLY A 444 7.24 -9.07 -18.60
C GLY A 444 6.92 -10.50 -18.95
N TRP A 445 6.35 -11.18 -17.97
CA TRP A 445 5.92 -12.57 -18.07
C TRP A 445 4.58 -12.74 -17.37
N ARG A 446 3.82 -13.72 -17.82
CA ARG A 446 2.57 -14.15 -17.20
C ARG A 446 2.58 -15.66 -17.15
N SER A 447 2.31 -16.24 -15.99
CA SER A 447 1.98 -17.67 -15.88
C SER A 447 0.64 -17.85 -15.20
N THR A 448 -0.04 -18.95 -15.53
CA THR A 448 -1.30 -19.35 -14.88
C THR A 448 -1.13 -20.58 -13.97
N THR A 449 0.12 -21.04 -13.81
CA THR A 449 0.46 -22.29 -13.09
C THR A 449 -0.05 -22.33 -11.64
N LEU A 450 -0.23 -21.18 -10.99
CA LEU A 450 -0.69 -21.07 -9.61
C LEU A 450 -2.22 -20.90 -9.47
N GLY A 451 -3.00 -21.15 -10.52
CA GLY A 451 -4.46 -21.07 -10.48
C GLY A 451 -5.04 -19.65 -10.65
N GLY A 452 -4.22 -18.71 -11.11
CA GLY A 452 -4.57 -17.32 -11.41
C GLY A 452 -3.42 -16.64 -12.16
N ASP A 453 -3.61 -15.37 -12.53
CA ASP A 453 -2.58 -14.64 -13.27
C ASP A 453 -1.42 -14.20 -12.37
N ASP A 454 -0.26 -14.83 -12.58
CA ASP A 454 1.01 -14.51 -11.93
C ASP A 454 1.87 -13.68 -12.88
N TRP A 455 1.97 -12.39 -12.60
CA TRP A 455 2.62 -11.41 -13.46
C TRP A 455 4.02 -11.03 -12.95
N THR A 456 4.89 -10.73 -13.90
CA THR A 456 6.07 -9.88 -13.70
C THR A 456 5.97 -8.77 -14.73
N VAL A 457 6.04 -7.51 -14.32
CA VAL A 457 6.03 -6.35 -15.23
C VAL A 457 7.25 -5.51 -14.93
N LEU A 458 8.16 -5.33 -15.87
CA LEU A 458 9.41 -4.60 -15.67
C LEU A 458 9.41 -3.32 -16.49
N GLY A 459 9.89 -2.23 -15.90
CA GLY A 459 10.28 -1.05 -16.65
C GLY A 459 9.13 -0.16 -17.15
N ALA A 460 7.93 -0.22 -16.57
CA ALA A 460 6.86 0.70 -16.93
C ALA A 460 7.24 2.14 -16.53
N ARG A 461 7.27 3.08 -17.50
CA ARG A 461 7.57 4.48 -17.24
C ARG A 461 6.31 5.19 -16.75
N LEU A 462 6.39 5.97 -15.68
CA LEU A 462 5.29 6.71 -15.08
C LEU A 462 5.58 8.22 -15.04
N ASP A 463 4.59 8.98 -15.51
CA ASP A 463 4.45 10.41 -15.27
C ASP A 463 3.23 10.67 -14.37
N VAL A 464 3.34 11.62 -13.45
CA VAL A 464 2.25 12.12 -12.59
C VAL A 464 2.07 13.61 -12.87
N ILE A 465 0.93 13.95 -13.47
CA ILE A 465 0.63 15.30 -13.95
C ILE A 465 -0.49 15.87 -13.09
N PRO A 466 -0.30 17.01 -12.40
CA PRO A 466 -1.40 17.67 -11.70
C PRO A 466 -2.39 18.23 -12.72
N VAL A 467 -3.69 18.00 -12.48
CA VAL A 467 -4.78 18.40 -13.38
C VAL A 467 -5.89 19.10 -12.61
N ARG A 468 -6.66 19.94 -13.31
CA ARG A 468 -7.90 20.50 -12.80
C ARG A 468 -9.06 19.56 -13.10
N VAL A 469 -9.72 19.06 -12.07
CA VAL A 469 -10.91 18.20 -12.18
C VAL A 469 -12.16 19.03 -11.94
N ALA A 470 -13.18 18.81 -12.77
CA ALA A 470 -14.47 19.47 -12.61
C ALA A 470 -15.12 19.14 -11.26
N ASN A 471 -15.76 20.13 -10.64
CA ASN A 471 -16.50 19.97 -9.39
C ASN A 471 -17.84 20.73 -9.47
N PRO A 472 -19.00 20.05 -9.54
CA PRO A 472 -19.16 18.59 -9.54
C PRO A 472 -18.56 17.95 -10.80
N LEU A 473 -18.17 16.68 -10.70
CA LEU A 473 -17.53 15.95 -11.80
C LEU A 473 -18.40 15.88 -13.06
N PHE A 474 -19.73 15.81 -12.89
CA PHE A 474 -20.69 15.79 -13.98
C PHE A 474 -21.93 16.60 -13.62
N THR A 475 -22.66 17.03 -14.64
CA THR A 475 -23.98 17.64 -14.52
C THR A 475 -25.03 16.67 -15.05
N PRO A 476 -26.08 16.31 -14.27
CA PRO A 476 -27.17 15.49 -14.77
C PRO A 476 -27.83 16.13 -16.01
N LEU A 477 -28.16 15.32 -17.03
CA LEU A 477 -28.79 15.84 -18.26
C LEU A 477 -30.08 16.63 -17.99
N ALA A 478 -30.86 16.23 -16.98
CA ALA A 478 -32.08 16.93 -16.57
C ALA A 478 -31.83 18.35 -16.03
N ALA A 479 -30.60 18.66 -15.61
CA ALA A 479 -30.20 20.00 -15.18
C ALA A 479 -29.63 20.86 -16.34
N LEU A 480 -29.53 20.31 -17.55
CA LEU A 480 -29.02 21.02 -18.73
C LEU A 480 -30.18 21.57 -19.59
N PRO A 481 -29.98 22.70 -20.29
CA PRO A 481 -30.95 23.19 -21.27
C PRO A 481 -31.21 22.15 -22.36
N ARG A 482 -32.48 22.00 -22.81
CA ARG A 482 -32.89 21.02 -23.82
C ARG A 482 -32.00 21.02 -25.07
N ARG A 483 -31.62 22.18 -25.60
CA ARG A 483 -30.71 22.32 -26.75
C ARG A 483 -29.33 21.69 -26.53
N VAL A 484 -28.82 21.73 -25.30
CA VAL A 484 -27.53 21.12 -24.92
C VAL A 484 -27.71 19.61 -24.86
N VAL A 485 -28.80 19.14 -24.26
CA VAL A 485 -29.15 17.70 -24.22
C VAL A 485 -29.29 17.15 -25.64
N GLU A 486 -30.02 17.84 -26.52
CA GLU A 486 -30.19 17.47 -27.92
C GLU A 486 -28.86 17.42 -28.66
N SER A 487 -27.96 18.39 -28.46
CA SER A 487 -26.61 18.38 -29.03
C SER A 487 -25.76 17.19 -28.54
N VAL A 488 -25.78 16.91 -27.23
CA VAL A 488 -25.08 15.75 -26.64
C VAL A 488 -25.57 14.43 -27.23
N LEU A 489 -26.87 14.30 -27.49
CA LEU A 489 -27.48 13.10 -28.07
C LEU A 489 -27.36 13.02 -29.59
N ALA A 490 -27.27 14.17 -30.28
CA ALA A 490 -27.19 14.27 -31.74
C ALA A 490 -25.82 13.83 -32.30
N GLY A 491 -24.78 13.70 -31.47
CA GLY A 491 -23.46 13.17 -31.85
C GLY A 491 -23.42 11.70 -32.29
N ARG A 492 -24.56 11.08 -32.63
CA ARG A 492 -24.69 9.71 -33.14
C ARG A 492 -24.88 9.61 -34.66
N GLY A 493 -24.56 10.66 -35.43
CA GLY A 493 -24.72 10.65 -36.90
C GLY A 493 -23.44 10.90 -37.69
N GLY A 494 -22.81 9.81 -38.18
CA GLY A 494 -22.02 9.78 -39.43
C GLY A 494 -20.55 9.30 -39.28
N PRO A 495 -19.98 8.54 -40.25
CA PRO A 495 -20.39 8.45 -41.66
C PRO A 495 -20.61 7.01 -42.18
N GLY A 496 -21.59 6.81 -43.08
CA GLY A 496 -21.79 5.56 -43.80
C GLY A 496 -22.83 5.71 -44.91
N GLU A 497 -22.33 5.80 -46.15
CA GLU A 497 -22.88 5.30 -47.42
C GLU A 497 -24.41 5.30 -47.60
N ASN A 498 -24.98 6.01 -48.58
CA ASN A 498 -24.79 5.72 -50.01
C ASN A 498 -25.09 6.96 -50.85
N GLY A 499 -24.33 7.12 -51.94
CA GLY A 499 -24.79 7.90 -53.07
C GLY A 499 -26.00 7.23 -53.72
N ASP A 500 -26.86 8.05 -54.29
CA ASP A 500 -27.43 7.75 -55.60
C ASP A 500 -27.78 9.08 -56.27
N GLY A 501 -27.21 9.26 -57.45
CA GLY A 501 -27.60 10.31 -58.37
C GLY A 501 -28.96 10.00 -58.99
N ASN A 502 -29.82 11.01 -59.02
CA ASN A 502 -30.84 11.26 -60.05
C ASN A 502 -31.43 12.63 -59.68
N GLY A 503 -31.47 13.67 -60.51
CA GLY A 503 -31.75 13.68 -61.94
C GLY A 503 -33.11 14.38 -62.13
N GLN A 504 -33.06 15.61 -62.69
CA GLN A 504 -34.16 16.35 -63.35
C GLN A 504 -35.24 16.96 -62.41
N ARG A 505 -35.73 18.20 -62.60
CA ARG A 505 -35.81 19.10 -63.76
C ARG A 505 -35.59 20.56 -63.36
#